data_AF-A0A7W1Q0H0-F1
#
_entry.id   AF-A0A7W1Q0H0-F1
#
_cell.length_a   1.000
_cell.length_b   1.000
_cell.length_c   1.000
_cell.angle_alpha   90.00
_cell.angle_beta   90.00
_cell.angle_gamma   90.00
#
_symmetry.space_group_name_H-M   'P 1'
#
loop_
_entity.id
_entity.type
_entity.pdbx_description
1 polymer ?
#
loop_
_entity_poly.entity_id
_entity_poly.type
_entity_poly.pdbx_seq_one_letter_code
_entity_poly.pdbx_strand_id
1 'polypeptide(L)'
;CYGTAGLARVQQLAALALGDARRQIAAEHALTAALTDPAQLGATTDLGLCHGVAGLVHIAARAATDAGPVMTEHLRAVIPPLLTAVLPHGDTPEDHAATLIHAPDGGPGLLDGAAGIALALTTADDHEPSRTGWDSCLLIA
;
A
#
# COMPACT_ATOMS: atom_id res chain seq x y z
N CYS A 1 -1.37 -10.00 2.10
CA CYS A 1 -2.27 -11.17 2.19
C CYS A 1 -2.45 -11.66 3.64
N TYR A 2 -1.39 -11.65 4.45
CA TYR A 2 -1.44 -11.84 5.89
C TYR A 2 -0.70 -10.70 6.60
N GLY A 3 -0.95 -10.52 7.89
CA GLY A 3 -0.22 -9.54 8.71
C GLY A 3 -1.00 -8.30 9.09
N THR A 4 -0.36 -7.46 9.90
CA THR A 4 -1.00 -6.34 10.61
C THR A 4 -1.52 -5.26 9.66
N ALA A 5 -0.81 -4.94 8.57
CA ALA A 5 -1.23 -3.87 7.65
C ALA A 5 -2.61 -4.14 7.02
N GLY A 6 -2.81 -5.35 6.48
CA GLY A 6 -4.11 -5.74 5.91
C GLY A 6 -5.22 -5.80 6.97
N LEU A 7 -4.92 -6.36 8.15
CA LEU A 7 -5.89 -6.42 9.25
C LEU A 7 -6.29 -5.02 9.73
N ALA A 8 -5.32 -4.12 9.90
CA ALA A 8 -5.55 -2.75 10.31
C ALA A 8 -6.44 -2.01 9.30
N ARG A 9 -6.21 -2.18 8.00
CA ARG A 9 -7.08 -1.57 6.97
C ARG A 9 -8.52 -2.08 7.06
N VAL A 10 -8.73 -3.38 7.22
CA VAL A 10 -10.08 -3.95 7.41
C VAL A 10 -10.73 -3.43 8.69
N GLN A 11 -9.97 -3.26 9.77
CA GLN A 11 -10.48 -2.67 11.02
C GLN A 11 -10.89 -1.20 10.85
N GLN A 12 -10.15 -0.43 10.06
CA GLN A 12 -10.48 0.96 9.72
C GLN A 12 -11.78 1.02 8.92
N LEU A 13 -11.91 0.20 7.86
CA LEU A 13 -13.15 0.12 7.05
C LEU A 13 -14.37 -0.26 7.89
N ALA A 14 -14.21 -1.25 8.78
CA ALA A 14 -15.27 -1.63 9.70
C ALA A 14 -15.63 -0.51 10.70
N ALA A 15 -14.64 0.26 11.16
CA ALA A 15 -14.87 1.40 12.04
C ALA A 15 -15.66 2.52 11.33
N LEU A 16 -15.32 2.82 10.07
CA LEU A 16 -16.02 3.79 9.23
C LEU A 16 -17.48 3.37 9.03
N ALA A 17 -17.72 2.11 8.67
CA ALA A 17 -19.06 1.58 8.47
C ALA A 17 -19.94 1.62 9.74
N LEU A 18 -19.32 1.56 10.92
CA LEU A 18 -20.00 1.58 12.22
C LEU A 18 -20.03 2.96 12.88
N GLY A 19 -19.32 3.96 12.32
CA GLY A 19 -19.12 5.26 12.97
C GLY A 19 -18.30 5.19 14.27
N ASP A 20 -17.42 4.20 14.44
CA ASP A 20 -16.60 4.01 15.65
C ASP A 20 -15.24 4.71 15.51
N ALA A 21 -15.20 6.01 15.85
CA ALA A 21 -13.99 6.81 15.75
C ALA A 21 -12.81 6.27 16.57
N ARG A 22 -13.07 5.63 17.73
CA ARG A 22 -12.01 5.07 18.57
C ARG A 22 -11.37 3.86 17.90
N ARG A 23 -12.18 3.00 17.27
CA ARG A 23 -11.68 1.85 16.49
C ARG A 23 -10.93 2.32 15.25
N GLN A 24 -11.41 3.36 14.57
CA GLN A 24 -10.74 3.94 13.41
C GLN A 24 -9.32 4.39 13.78
N ILE A 25 -9.17 5.22 14.81
CA ILE A 25 -7.86 5.72 15.26
C ILE A 25 -6.95 4.55 15.68
N ALA A 26 -7.47 3.57 16.43
CA ALA A 26 -6.69 2.41 16.83
C ALA A 26 -6.16 1.61 15.62
N ALA A 27 -6.98 1.46 14.57
CA ALA A 27 -6.59 0.81 13.34
C ALA A 27 -5.52 1.60 12.57
N GLU A 28 -5.67 2.93 12.46
CA GLU A 28 -4.70 3.81 11.79
C GLU A 28 -3.34 3.83 12.51
N HIS A 29 -3.33 3.81 13.84
CA HIS A 29 -2.11 3.65 14.63
C HIS A 29 -1.46 2.28 14.42
N ALA A 30 -2.24 1.20 14.41
CA ALA A 30 -1.73 -0.15 14.18
C ALA A 30 -1.13 -0.29 12.77
N LEU A 31 -1.77 0.33 11.76
CA LEU A 31 -1.26 0.40 10.40
C LEU A 31 0.07 1.15 10.36
N THR A 32 0.12 2.35 10.95
CA THR A 32 1.34 3.17 10.98
C THR A 32 2.50 2.43 11.67
N ALA A 33 2.22 1.73 12.78
CA ALA A 33 3.23 0.94 13.48
C ALA A 33 3.74 -0.23 12.62
N ALA A 34 2.84 -0.94 11.92
CA ALA A 34 3.24 -2.03 11.02
C ALA A 34 4.10 -1.54 9.84
N LEU A 35 3.79 -0.35 9.32
CA LEU A 35 4.50 0.25 8.18
C LEU A 35 5.79 0.98 8.55
N THR A 36 6.10 1.10 9.85
CA THR A 36 7.34 1.73 10.34
C THR A 36 8.23 0.76 11.13
N ASP A 37 7.74 -0.45 11.43
CA ASP A 37 8.52 -1.50 12.09
C ASP A 37 9.63 -2.03 11.16
N PRO A 38 10.91 -1.79 11.46
CA PRO A 38 12.01 -2.24 10.61
C PRO A 38 12.06 -3.76 10.42
N ALA A 39 11.61 -4.54 11.40
CA ALA A 39 11.60 -6.00 11.29
C ALA A 39 10.52 -6.47 10.31
N GLN A 40 9.35 -5.84 10.29
CA GLN A 40 8.28 -6.17 9.34
C GLN A 40 8.63 -5.72 7.92
N LEU A 41 9.19 -4.52 7.78
CA LEU A 41 9.65 -4.03 6.49
C LEU A 41 10.80 -4.88 5.94
N GLY A 42 11.78 -5.25 6.78
CA GLY A 42 12.89 -6.10 6.38
C GLY A 42 12.49 -7.53 5.99
N ALA A 43 11.33 -8.02 6.45
CA ALA A 43 10.77 -9.29 6.04
C ALA A 43 9.97 -9.23 4.72
N THR A 44 9.61 -8.04 4.25
CA THR A 44 8.84 -7.82 3.02
C THR A 44 9.79 -7.61 1.86
N THR A 45 10.24 -8.69 1.22
CA THR A 45 11.20 -8.63 0.11
C THR A 45 10.54 -8.52 -1.26
N ASP A 46 9.27 -8.90 -1.37
CA ASP A 46 8.54 -8.87 -2.63
C ASP A 46 8.07 -7.46 -2.98
N LEU A 47 7.95 -7.18 -4.27
CA LEU A 47 7.51 -5.87 -4.76
C LEU A 47 6.00 -5.80 -5.02
N GLY A 48 5.35 -6.92 -5.28
CA GLY A 48 3.95 -6.99 -5.72
C GLY A 48 2.89 -6.53 -4.70
N LEU A 49 1.63 -6.54 -5.12
CA LEU A 49 0.47 -6.15 -4.30
C LEU A 49 0.11 -7.19 -3.23
N CYS A 50 0.22 -8.48 -3.56
CA CYS A 50 -0.33 -9.54 -2.72
C CYS A 50 0.36 -9.63 -1.36
N HIS A 51 1.69 -9.53 -1.35
CA HIS A 51 2.52 -9.71 -0.16
C HIS A 51 3.79 -8.84 -0.18
N GLY A 52 3.87 -7.87 -1.10
CA GLY A 52 5.02 -7.02 -1.28
C GLY A 52 4.78 -5.56 -0.91
N VAL A 53 5.82 -4.75 -1.14
CA VAL A 53 5.86 -3.34 -0.75
C VAL A 53 4.82 -2.48 -1.51
N ALA A 54 4.52 -2.79 -2.78
CA ALA A 54 3.45 -2.07 -3.50
C ALA A 54 2.08 -2.22 -2.82
N GLY A 55 1.80 -3.40 -2.26
CA GLY A 55 0.58 -3.62 -1.47
C GLY A 55 0.52 -2.74 -0.22
N LEU A 56 1.66 -2.58 0.46
CA LEU A 56 1.79 -1.71 1.65
C LEU A 56 1.59 -0.23 1.29
N VAL A 57 2.22 0.23 0.20
CA VAL A 57 2.03 1.59 -0.35
C VAL A 57 0.55 1.86 -0.61
N HIS A 58 -0.12 0.93 -1.30
CA HIS A 58 -1.52 1.10 -1.68
C HIS A 58 -2.47 1.10 -0.47
N ILE A 59 -2.22 0.23 0.52
CA ILE A 59 -2.97 0.23 1.79
C ILE A 59 -2.80 1.57 2.52
N ALA A 60 -1.58 2.10 2.60
CA ALA A 60 -1.31 3.38 3.26
C ALA A 60 -2.03 4.54 2.58
N ALA A 61 -1.97 4.59 1.24
CA ALA A 61 -2.66 5.61 0.45
C ALA A 61 -4.18 5.55 0.67
N ARG A 62 -4.79 4.35 0.58
CA ARG A 62 -6.21 4.17 0.84
C ARG A 62 -6.61 4.55 2.26
N ALA A 63 -5.83 4.13 3.26
CA ALA A 63 -6.10 4.48 4.64
C ALA A 63 -6.02 5.99 4.88
N ALA A 64 -5.10 6.70 4.24
CA ALA A 64 -4.93 8.13 4.39
C ALA A 64 -6.12 8.94 3.84
N THR A 65 -6.77 8.47 2.77
CA THR A 65 -7.96 9.10 2.18
C THR A 65 -9.16 9.08 3.13
N ASP A 66 -9.30 8.03 3.94
CA ASP A 66 -10.43 7.89 4.86
C ASP A 66 -10.14 8.39 6.29
N ALA A 67 -8.88 8.77 6.55
CA ALA A 67 -8.43 9.17 7.88
C ALA A 67 -8.79 10.62 8.24
N GLY A 68 -8.80 10.90 9.55
CA GLY A 68 -8.83 12.28 10.04
C GLY A 68 -7.49 13.01 9.81
N PRO A 69 -7.45 14.35 9.85
CA PRO A 69 -6.30 15.14 9.40
C PRO A 69 -4.94 14.74 9.97
N VAL A 70 -4.88 14.44 11.27
CA VAL A 70 -3.64 14.03 11.95
C VAL A 70 -3.16 12.66 11.45
N MET A 71 -4.08 11.71 11.28
CA MET A 71 -3.72 10.36 10.80
C MET A 71 -3.44 10.34 9.31
N THR A 72 -4.08 11.21 8.51
CA THR A 72 -3.73 11.42 7.10
C THR A 72 -2.26 11.83 6.96
N GLU A 73 -1.76 12.74 7.79
CA GLU A 73 -0.36 13.17 7.76
C GLU A 73 0.59 12.01 8.09
N HIS A 74 0.32 11.26 9.16
CA HIS A 74 1.14 10.11 9.54
C HIS A 74 1.16 9.01 8.47
N LEU A 75 -0.01 8.67 7.91
CA LEU A 75 -0.11 7.65 6.87
C LEU A 75 0.54 8.08 5.55
N ARG A 76 0.48 9.37 5.20
CA ARG A 76 1.22 9.88 4.03
C ARG A 76 2.73 9.91 4.27
N ALA A 77 3.18 10.18 5.49
CA ALA A 77 4.60 10.22 5.83
C ALA A 77 5.30 8.86 5.69
N VAL A 78 4.57 7.74 5.80
CA VAL A 78 5.15 6.40 5.61
C VAL A 78 5.28 5.98 4.14
N ILE A 79 4.63 6.68 3.20
CA ILE A 79 4.63 6.30 1.79
C ILE A 79 6.02 6.49 1.12
N PRO A 80 6.72 7.64 1.24
CA PRO A 80 7.98 7.85 0.53
C PRO A 80 9.09 6.82 0.84
N PRO A 81 9.30 6.39 2.10
CA PRO A 81 10.23 5.30 2.40
C PRO A 81 9.86 3.97 1.71
N LEU A 82 8.58 3.64 1.63
CA LEU A 82 8.10 2.43 0.94
C LEU A 82 8.29 2.54 -0.57
N LEU A 83 8.02 3.70 -1.17
CA LEU A 83 8.26 3.95 -2.59
C LEU A 83 9.74 3.78 -2.94
N THR A 84 10.65 4.22 -2.07
CA THR A 84 12.10 4.04 -2.25
C THR A 84 12.52 2.57 -2.29
N ALA A 85 11.79 1.69 -1.59
CA ALA A 85 12.04 0.25 -1.62
C ALA A 85 11.50 -0.40 -2.91
N VAL A 86 10.47 0.16 -3.52
CA VAL A 86 9.91 -0.32 -4.82
C VAL A 86 10.77 0.13 -5.99
N LEU A 87 11.20 1.40 -6.00
CA LEU A 87 12.06 1.99 -7.02
C LEU A 87 13.33 2.54 -6.34
N PRO A 88 14.38 1.70 -6.19
CA PRO A 88 15.64 2.12 -5.62
C PRO A 88 16.28 3.27 -6.40
N HIS A 89 17.04 4.11 -5.70
CA HIS A 89 17.72 5.25 -6.31
C HIS A 89 18.72 4.77 -7.37
N GLY A 90 18.55 5.25 -8.62
CA GLY A 90 19.45 4.95 -9.73
C GLY A 90 18.80 4.18 -10.87
N ASP A 91 17.64 3.55 -10.64
CA ASP A 91 16.84 2.93 -11.70
C ASP A 91 15.95 3.99 -12.38
N THR A 92 15.86 3.92 -13.72
CA THR A 92 14.80 4.65 -14.42
C THR A 92 13.48 3.88 -14.28
N PRO A 93 12.32 4.55 -14.17
CA PRO A 93 11.03 3.88 -14.15
C PRO A 93 10.82 2.94 -15.34
N GLU A 94 11.34 3.30 -16.51
CA GLU A 94 11.25 2.52 -17.73
C GLU A 94 12.07 1.21 -17.66
N ASP A 95 13.32 1.28 -17.22
CA ASP A 95 14.19 0.10 -17.08
C ASP A 95 13.68 -0.84 -15.98
N HIS A 96 13.18 -0.26 -14.89
CA HIS A 96 12.59 -1.02 -13.80
C HIS A 96 11.31 -1.74 -14.25
N ALA A 97 10.43 -1.05 -14.99
CA ALA A 97 9.21 -1.66 -15.54
C ALA A 97 9.54 -2.80 -16.52
N ALA A 98 10.52 -2.61 -17.41
CA ALA A 98 10.95 -3.66 -18.34
C ALA A 98 11.45 -4.91 -17.60
N THR A 99 12.22 -4.70 -16.51
CA THR A 99 12.70 -5.79 -15.66
C THR A 99 11.54 -6.55 -15.01
N LEU A 100 10.57 -5.85 -14.43
CA LEU A 100 9.40 -6.47 -13.79
C LEU A 100 8.52 -7.25 -14.76
N ILE A 101 8.30 -6.71 -15.97
CA ILE A 101 7.46 -7.36 -17.00
C ILE A 101 8.04 -8.72 -17.43
N HIS A 102 9.38 -8.84 -17.43
CA HIS A 102 10.09 -10.06 -17.82
C HIS A 102 10.52 -10.93 -16.64
N ALA A 103 10.19 -10.55 -15.41
CA ALA A 103 10.50 -11.33 -14.23
C ALA A 103 9.70 -12.66 -14.22
N PRO A 104 10.35 -13.81 -13.95
CA PRO A 104 9.70 -15.12 -14.01
C PRO A 104 8.58 -15.30 -12.99
N ASP A 105 8.67 -14.64 -11.83
CA ASP A 105 7.75 -14.84 -10.70
C ASP A 105 6.67 -13.74 -10.57
N GLY A 106 6.70 -12.71 -11.42
CA GLY A 106 5.75 -11.59 -11.38
C GLY A 106 5.12 -11.26 -12.75
N GLY A 107 5.95 -11.19 -13.79
CA GLY A 107 5.50 -10.87 -15.14
C GLY A 107 4.65 -9.59 -15.24
N PRO A 108 3.75 -9.48 -16.24
CA PRO A 108 2.88 -8.32 -16.41
C PRO A 108 1.62 -8.36 -15.50
N GLY A 109 1.55 -9.27 -14.53
CA GLY A 109 0.34 -9.56 -13.75
C GLY A 109 -0.06 -8.46 -12.76
N LEU A 110 -1.28 -8.60 -12.21
CA LEU A 110 -1.81 -7.69 -11.18
C LEU A 110 -1.23 -7.96 -9.80
N LEU A 111 -1.39 -9.18 -9.27
CA LEU A 111 -1.10 -9.44 -7.85
C LEU A 111 0.38 -9.40 -7.51
N ASP A 112 1.21 -9.96 -8.37
CA ASP A 112 2.65 -10.14 -8.12
C ASP A 112 3.51 -9.46 -9.19
N GLY A 113 2.89 -8.81 -10.17
CA GLY A 113 3.54 -8.34 -11.38
C GLY A 113 3.57 -6.83 -11.57
N ALA A 114 4.17 -6.42 -12.69
CA ALA A 114 4.44 -5.03 -13.05
C ALA A 114 3.18 -4.15 -13.07
N ALA A 115 2.02 -4.70 -13.48
CA ALA A 115 0.80 -3.91 -13.58
C ALA A 115 0.28 -3.48 -12.21
N GLY A 116 0.31 -4.36 -11.21
CA GLY A 116 -0.10 -4.00 -9.85
C GLY A 116 0.84 -3.03 -9.17
N ILE A 117 2.15 -3.20 -9.39
CA ILE A 117 3.16 -2.27 -8.89
C ILE A 117 2.92 -0.87 -9.47
N ALA A 118 2.75 -0.76 -10.80
CA ALA A 118 2.46 0.51 -11.44
C ALA A 118 1.18 1.17 -10.90
N LEU A 119 0.10 0.40 -10.73
CA LEU A 119 -1.17 0.92 -10.19
C LEU A 119 -1.02 1.44 -8.75
N ALA A 120 -0.26 0.76 -7.89
CA ALA A 120 0.02 1.23 -6.53
C ALA A 120 0.80 2.54 -6.53
N LEU A 121 1.85 2.64 -7.36
CA LEU A 121 2.68 3.84 -7.47
C LEU A 121 1.87 5.04 -7.98
N THR A 122 1.06 4.84 -9.03
CA THR A 122 0.18 5.90 -9.56
C THR A 122 -0.85 6.36 -8.52
N THR A 123 -1.42 5.43 -7.74
CA THR A 123 -2.38 5.79 -6.68
C THR A 123 -1.73 6.48 -5.48
N ALA A 124 -0.44 6.24 -5.23
CA ALA A 124 0.28 6.94 -4.17
C ALA A 124 0.57 8.41 -4.53
N ASP A 125 0.86 8.67 -5.81
CA ASP A 125 1.03 10.02 -6.36
C ASP A 125 -0.30 10.76 -6.48
N ASP A 126 -1.35 10.07 -6.92
CA ASP A 126 -2.68 10.63 -7.08
C ASP A 126 -3.44 10.58 -5.76
N HIS A 127 -3.55 11.71 -5.05
CA HIS A 127 -4.24 11.78 -3.76
C HIS A 127 -5.77 11.60 -3.84
N GLU A 128 -6.29 11.22 -5.01
CA GLU A 128 -7.69 10.93 -5.27
C GLU A 128 -7.96 9.42 -5.44
N PRO A 129 -9.17 8.95 -5.09
CA PRO A 129 -9.55 7.55 -5.32
C PRO A 129 -9.47 7.14 -6.79
N SER A 130 -9.08 5.88 -7.05
CA SER A 130 -9.02 5.34 -8.41
C SER A 130 -10.39 5.42 -9.10
N ARG A 131 -10.42 6.01 -10.30
CA ARG A 131 -11.67 6.14 -11.09
C ARG A 131 -12.24 4.81 -11.56
N THR A 132 -11.39 3.79 -11.65
CA THR A 132 -11.74 2.46 -12.19
C THR A 132 -12.19 1.49 -11.10
N GLY A 133 -11.93 1.78 -9.82
CA GLY A 133 -12.22 0.86 -8.71
C GLY A 133 -11.45 -0.47 -8.80
N TRP A 134 -10.30 -0.48 -9.50
CA TRP A 134 -9.53 -1.68 -9.83
C TRP A 134 -9.18 -2.54 -8.60
N ASP A 135 -9.00 -1.88 -7.46
CA ASP A 135 -8.59 -2.45 -6.19
C ASP A 135 -9.76 -2.92 -5.32
N SER A 136 -11.00 -2.84 -5.80
CA SER A 136 -12.17 -3.40 -5.11
C SER A 136 -12.02 -4.90 -4.88
N CYS A 137 -11.33 -5.61 -5.79
CA CYS A 137 -11.05 -7.04 -5.66
C CYS A 137 -10.08 -7.37 -4.50
N LEU A 138 -9.40 -6.37 -3.96
CA LEU A 138 -8.45 -6.50 -2.84
C LEU A 138 -9.12 -6.27 -1.48
N LEU A 139 -10.40 -5.83 -1.45
CA LEU A 139 -11.18 -5.60 -0.22
C LEU A 139 -10.51 -4.61 0.77
N ILE A 140 -9.82 -3.60 0.22
CA ILE A 140 -9.11 -2.54 0.98
C ILE A 140 -9.60 -1.13 0.62
N ALA A 141 -10.67 -1.02 -0.16
CA ALA A 141 -11.32 0.22 -0.56
C ALA A 141 -12.67 0.36 0.14
#